data_AF-A0A090X6Q4-F1
#
_entry.id   AF-A0A090X6Q4-F1
#
_cell.length_a   1.000
_cell.length_b   1.000
_cell.length_c   1.000
_cell.angle_alpha   90.00
_cell.angle_beta   90.00
_cell.angle_gamma   90.00
#
_symmetry.space_group_name_H-M   'P 1'
#
loop_
_entity.id
_entity.type
_entity.pdbx_description
1 polymer ?
#
loop_
_entity_poly.entity_id
_entity_poly.type
_entity_poly.pdbx_seq_one_letter_code
_entity_poly.pdbx_strand_id
1 'polypeptide(L)' 'MKTVSGKPPKVTPYEPITLDPSAKIFHYGQSIFEGMKAYKDADEKVWLFRPLDNLID' A
#
# COMPACT_ATOMS: atom_id res chain seq x y z
N MET A 1 -3.97 -3.19 -27.25
CA MET A 1 -3.56 -2.88 -25.85
C MET A 1 -3.99 -4.06 -24.98
N LYS A 2 -3.04 -4.76 -24.33
CA LYS A 2 -3.40 -5.80 -23.36
C LYS A 2 -3.76 -5.10 -22.05
N THR A 3 -5.02 -5.15 -21.66
CA THR A 3 -5.45 -4.79 -20.31
C THR A 3 -4.84 -5.83 -19.35
N VAL A 4 -3.88 -5.42 -18.53
CA VAL A 4 -3.39 -6.26 -17.43
C VAL A 4 -4.51 -6.31 -16.39
N SER A 5 -5.27 -7.41 -16.37
CA SER A 5 -6.27 -7.66 -15.35
C SER A 5 -5.57 -8.10 -14.06
N GLY A 6 -5.33 -7.15 -13.16
CA GLY A 6 -5.02 -7.45 -11.77
C GLY A 6 -6.24 -8.04 -11.05
N LYS A 7 -6.01 -8.80 -9.99
CA LYS A 7 -7.07 -9.19 -9.05
C LYS A 7 -7.61 -7.92 -8.35
N PRO A 8 -8.91 -7.84 -8.02
CA PRO A 8 -9.45 -6.71 -7.26
C PRO A 8 -8.80 -6.62 -5.87
N PRO A 9 -8.65 -5.40 -5.31
CA PRO A 9 -8.12 -5.23 -3.97
C PRO A 9 -9.04 -5.87 -2.92
N LYS A 10 -8.46 -6.39 -1.84
CA LYS A 10 -9.18 -7.03 -0.74
C LYS A 10 -8.63 -6.56 0.60
N VAL A 11 -9.52 -6.23 1.54
CA VAL A 11 -9.17 -6.03 2.95
C VAL A 11 -9.22 -7.37 3.67
N THR A 12 -8.10 -7.81 4.26
CA THR A 12 -7.97 -9.06 5.01
C THR A 12 -7.33 -8.81 6.39
N PRO A 13 -7.48 -9.74 7.36
CA PRO A 13 -6.73 -9.67 8.60
C PRO A 13 -5.22 -9.60 8.36
N TYR A 14 -4.49 -9.03 9.32
CA TYR A 14 -3.04 -8.97 9.28
C TYR A 14 -2.43 -10.37 9.36
N GLU A 15 -1.56 -10.70 8.41
CA GLU A 15 -0.87 -11.99 8.32
C GLU A 15 0.50 -11.84 7.61
N PRO A 16 1.42 -12.80 7.77
CA PRO A 16 2.68 -12.81 7.03
C PRO A 16 2.46 -12.86 5.52
N ILE A 17 3.27 -12.12 4.76
CA ILE A 17 3.28 -12.19 3.31
C ILE A 17 4.16 -13.37 2.87
N THR A 18 3.58 -14.36 2.21
CA THR A 18 4.32 -15.48 1.61
C THR A 18 4.91 -15.07 0.26
N LEU A 19 6.24 -15.13 0.13
CA LEU A 19 6.98 -14.82 -1.10
C LEU A 19 7.91 -15.97 -1.48
N ASP A 20 8.23 -16.08 -2.77
CA ASP A 20 9.25 -17.01 -3.24
C ASP A 20 10.64 -16.60 -2.74
N PRO A 21 11.52 -17.54 -2.34
CA PRO A 21 12.89 -17.21 -1.90
C PRO A 21 13.73 -16.46 -2.94
N SER A 22 13.44 -16.60 -4.22
CA SER A 22 14.09 -15.89 -5.33
C SER A 22 13.48 -14.51 -5.63
N ALA A 23 12.50 -14.05 -4.83
CA ALA A 23 11.83 -12.78 -5.07
C ALA A 23 12.83 -11.60 -5.08
N LYS A 24 12.71 -10.78 -6.12
CA LYS A 24 13.52 -9.59 -6.42
C LYS A 24 13.76 -8.67 -5.21
N ILE A 25 12.75 -8.47 -4.38
CA ILE A 25 12.84 -7.68 -3.14
C ILE A 25 13.96 -8.14 -2.20
N PHE A 26 14.27 -9.45 -2.16
CA PHE A 26 15.32 -10.01 -1.31
C PHE A 26 16.73 -9.92 -1.91
N HIS A 27 16.84 -9.87 -3.24
CA HIS A 27 18.14 -9.98 -3.93
C HIS A 27 18.64 -8.66 -4.49
N TYR A 28 17.74 -7.76 -4.87
CA TYR A 28 18.12 -6.48 -5.47
C TYR A 28 17.31 -5.30 -4.92
N GLY A 29 16.59 -5.49 -3.80
CA GLY A 29 15.93 -4.40 -3.08
C GLY A 29 14.86 -3.65 -3.88
N GLN A 30 14.27 -4.27 -4.91
CA GLN A 30 13.17 -3.63 -5.65
C GLN A 30 11.93 -3.53 -4.77
N SER A 31 11.79 -2.40 -4.10
CA SER A 31 10.66 -2.05 -3.25
C SER A 31 10.42 -0.55 -3.30
N ILE A 32 9.16 -0.16 -3.26
CA ILE A 32 8.69 1.22 -3.12
C ILE A 32 7.64 1.22 -2.02
N PHE A 33 7.65 2.24 -1.17
CA PHE A 33 6.64 2.41 -0.12
C PHE A 33 6.25 3.89 -0.02
N GLU A 34 5.04 4.12 0.47
CA GLU A 34 4.51 5.45 0.78
C GLU A 34 4.16 5.55 2.27
N GLY A 35 4.07 6.78 2.78
CA GLY A 35 3.80 7.02 4.20
C GLY A 35 2.85 8.20 4.41
N MET A 36 1.67 7.92 4.94
CA MET A 36 0.68 8.93 5.33
C MET A 36 0.11 8.66 6.73
N LYS A 37 -0.51 9.69 7.32
CA LYS A 37 -1.12 9.61 8.65
C LYS A 37 -2.61 9.95 8.58
N ALA A 38 -3.39 9.22 9.38
CA ALA A 38 -4.77 9.53 9.68
C ALA A 38 -4.86 10.15 11.08
N TYR A 39 -5.68 11.18 11.23
CA TYR A 39 -5.90 11.89 12.48
C TYR A 39 -7.38 11.82 12.85
N LYS A 40 -7.68 11.78 14.15
CA LYS A 40 -9.04 11.80 14.67
C LYS A 40 -9.31 13.13 15.37
N ASP A 41 -10.43 13.77 15.07
CA ASP A 41 -10.84 15.00 15.76
C ASP A 41 -11.70 14.70 17.01
N ALA A 42 -12.08 15.76 17.72
CA ALA A 42 -12.88 15.66 18.93
C ALA A 42 -14.30 15.12 18.68
N ASP A 43 -14.78 15.18 17.44
CA ASP A 43 -16.07 14.65 16.99
C ASP A 43 -15.93 13.21 16.44
N GLU A 44 -14.81 12.55 16.75
CA GLU A 44 -14.48 11.18 16.35
C GLU A 44 -14.33 10.97 14.84
N LYS A 45 -14.24 12.05 14.05
CA LYS A 45 -14.09 11.98 12.60
C LYS A 45 -12.64 11.81 12.20
N VAL A 46 -12.41 10.99 11.17
CA VAL A 46 -11.09 10.66 10.63
C VAL A 46 -10.74 11.56 9.46
N TRP A 47 -9.52 12.08 9.47
CA TRP A 47 -8.95 12.96 8.45
C TRP A 47 -7.61 12.46 7.96
N LEU A 48 -7.33 12.63 6.66
CA LEU A 48 -6.03 12.37 6.05
C LEU A 48 -5.32 13.69 5.74
N PHE A 49 -4.03 13.78 6.03
CA PHE A 49 -3.24 14.94 5.66
C PHE A 49 -2.72 14.81 4.23
N ARG A 50 -3.19 15.68 3.33
CA ARG A 50 -2.76 15.80 1.92
C ARG A 50 -2.52 14.45 1.21
N PRO A 51 -3.53 13.56 1.15
CA PRO A 51 -3.34 12.19 0.65
C PRO A 51 -2.91 12.12 -0.82
N LEU A 52 -3.19 13.15 -1.62
CA LEU A 52 -2.80 13.20 -3.04
C LEU A 52 -1.32 13.53 -3.24
N ASP A 53 -0.67 14.21 -2.29
CA ASP A 53 0.76 14.56 -2.39
C ASP A 53 1.65 13.33 -2.13
N ASN A 54 1.10 12.29 -1.51
CA ASN A 54 1.74 10.99 -1.30
C ASN A 54 1.52 10.01 -2.46
N LEU A 55 0.75 10.37 -3.48
CA LEU A 55 0.50 9.48 -4.61
C LEU A 55 1.71 9.52 -5.56
N ILE A 56 2.31 8.35 -5.80
CA ILE A 56 3.33 8.19 -6.85
C ILE A 56 2.59 8.10 -8.20
N ASP A 57 2.89 9.04 -9.09
CA ASP A 57 2.44 9.06 -10.50
C ASP A 57 3.45 8.33 -11.42
#